data_AF-A0A1B6HRT1-F1
#
_entry.id   AF-A0A1B6HRT1-F1
#
_cell.length_a   1.000
_cell.length_b   1.000
_cell.length_c   1.000
_cell.angle_alpha   90.00
_cell.angle_beta   90.00
_cell.angle_gamma   90.00
#
_symmetry.space_group_name_H-M   'P 1'
#
loop_
_entity.id
_entity.type
_entity.pdbx_description
1 polymer ?
#
loop_
_entity_poly.entity_id
_entity_poly.type
_entity_poly.pdbx_seq_one_letter_code
_entity_poly.pdbx_strand_id
1 'polypeptide(L)'
;MVVRQYNEELQYLEKLTPNSWKIKKGFQPNMNVEGIFYVNNHLEKLMFDELRNACRPGMVGGFLPGVKQIANVAALPGIVGRSIGLPDVHSGYGFAIGNMAAFDMGDPKSVVSPGGVGFDINCGVRLLRTNLMEKDVLPVKEQLAQSMFDHIPVGVGSKGIIPMTARDLEEALEMGMDWSLREGYVWAEDKEHCEEYGRMLNADPSKVSMRAKKRGLPQLGTLGAG
;
A
#
# COMPACT_ATOMS: atom_id res chain seq x y z
N MET A 1 -22.31 -2.57 -12.69
CA MET A 1 -22.08 -3.21 -11.38
C MET A 1 -23.36 -3.92 -10.99
N VAL A 2 -23.30 -5.18 -10.59
CA VAL A 2 -24.52 -5.89 -10.16
C VAL A 2 -25.00 -5.24 -8.85
N VAL A 3 -26.22 -4.73 -8.85
CA VAL A 3 -26.86 -4.16 -7.66
C VAL A 3 -27.75 -5.25 -7.10
N ARG A 4 -27.25 -5.96 -6.08
CA ARG A 4 -27.97 -6.97 -5.32
C ARG A 4 -28.36 -6.45 -3.94
N GLN A 5 -29.41 -7.02 -3.39
CA GLN A 5 -29.74 -6.83 -1.99
C GLN A 5 -28.69 -7.52 -1.10
N TYR A 6 -28.50 -7.03 0.12
CA TYR A 6 -27.51 -7.57 1.05
C TYR A 6 -27.63 -9.09 1.25
N ASN A 7 -28.85 -9.60 1.40
CA ASN A 7 -29.09 -11.03 1.60
C ASN A 7 -28.71 -11.88 0.37
N GLU A 8 -28.77 -11.32 -0.84
CA GLU A 8 -28.33 -11.99 -2.06
C GLU A 8 -26.80 -12.01 -2.16
N GLU A 9 -26.13 -10.93 -1.74
CA GLU A 9 -24.66 -10.89 -1.64
C GLU A 9 -24.13 -11.96 -0.66
N LEU A 10 -24.82 -12.15 0.47
CA LEU A 10 -24.43 -13.14 1.50
C LEU A 10 -24.38 -14.59 0.98
N GLN A 11 -25.17 -14.94 -0.04
CA GLN A 11 -25.18 -16.30 -0.59
C GLN A 11 -23.82 -16.71 -1.20
N TYR A 12 -23.04 -15.71 -1.61
CA TYR A 12 -21.71 -15.86 -2.20
C TYR A 12 -20.59 -15.79 -1.16
N LEU A 13 -20.91 -15.55 0.11
CA LEU A 13 -19.93 -15.50 1.20
C LEU A 13 -20.04 -16.76 2.06
N GLU A 14 -18.92 -17.43 2.26
CA GLU A 14 -18.85 -18.68 3.03
C GLU A 14 -17.74 -18.59 4.07
N LYS A 15 -18.10 -18.76 5.35
CA LYS A 15 -17.12 -18.84 6.43
C LYS A 15 -16.36 -20.16 6.33
N LEU A 16 -15.04 -20.10 6.17
CA LEU A 16 -14.19 -21.29 6.07
C LEU A 16 -13.59 -21.67 7.42
N THR A 17 -13.14 -20.67 8.17
CA THR A 17 -12.53 -20.84 9.49
C THR A 17 -13.03 -19.76 10.44
N PRO A 18 -12.72 -19.81 11.75
CA PRO A 18 -13.02 -18.70 12.66
C PRO A 18 -12.46 -17.34 12.21
N ASN A 19 -11.44 -17.35 11.34
CA ASN A 19 -10.72 -16.17 10.90
C ASN A 19 -10.74 -15.93 9.39
N SER A 20 -11.55 -16.63 8.61
CA SER A 20 -11.55 -16.46 7.15
C SER A 20 -12.88 -16.72 6.48
N TRP A 21 -13.11 -15.97 5.41
CA TRP A 21 -14.30 -16.01 4.58
C TRP A 21 -13.91 -16.11 3.11
N LYS A 22 -14.55 -17.04 2.40
CA LYS A 22 -14.44 -17.18 0.94
C LYS A 22 -15.48 -16.33 0.25
N ILE A 23 -15.07 -15.65 -0.82
CA ILE A 23 -15.93 -14.98 -1.78
C ILE A 23 -16.03 -15.89 -3.00
N LYS A 24 -17.18 -16.56 -3.14
CA LYS A 24 -17.44 -17.50 -4.24
C LYS A 24 -17.47 -16.78 -5.59
N LYS A 25 -17.07 -17.49 -6.65
CA LYS A 25 -17.32 -17.05 -8.03
C LYS A 25 -18.80 -16.73 -8.24
N GLY A 26 -19.07 -15.72 -9.06
CA GLY A 26 -20.43 -15.17 -9.24
C GLY A 26 -20.78 -14.06 -8.23
N PHE A 27 -19.94 -13.81 -7.22
CA PHE A 27 -20.05 -12.58 -6.43
C PHE A 27 -19.89 -11.37 -7.35
N GLN A 28 -18.89 -11.39 -8.23
CA GLN A 28 -18.93 -10.64 -9.49
C GLN A 28 -19.09 -11.61 -10.66
N PRO A 29 -19.86 -11.27 -11.71
CA PRO A 29 -20.14 -12.21 -12.81
C PRO A 29 -18.90 -12.70 -13.55
N ASN A 30 -17.84 -11.90 -13.61
CA ASN A 30 -16.64 -12.13 -14.40
C ASN A 30 -15.42 -12.59 -13.57
N MET A 31 -15.63 -13.11 -12.35
CA MET A 31 -14.53 -13.61 -11.52
C MET A 31 -13.77 -14.77 -12.17
N ASN A 32 -12.46 -14.59 -12.39
CA ASN A 32 -11.55 -15.63 -12.90
C ASN A 32 -11.12 -16.59 -11.79
N VAL A 33 -10.98 -16.09 -10.56
CA VAL A 33 -10.64 -16.85 -9.35
C VAL A 33 -11.63 -16.56 -8.22
N GLU A 34 -11.57 -17.31 -7.12
CA GLU A 34 -12.29 -16.96 -5.89
C GLU A 34 -11.57 -15.85 -5.13
N GLY A 35 -12.31 -15.14 -4.28
CA GLY A 35 -11.72 -14.25 -3.28
C GLY A 35 -11.64 -14.92 -1.91
N ILE A 36 -10.76 -14.42 -1.05
CA ILE A 36 -10.72 -14.76 0.37
C ILE A 36 -10.40 -13.50 1.17
N PHE A 37 -10.98 -13.34 2.35
CA PHE A 37 -10.54 -12.33 3.31
C PHE A 37 -10.41 -12.92 4.70
N TYR A 38 -9.46 -12.38 5.46
CA TYR A 38 -9.13 -12.83 6.81
C TYR A 38 -9.60 -11.81 7.82
N VAL A 39 -10.46 -12.20 8.76
CA VAL A 39 -11.00 -11.30 9.80
C VAL A 39 -11.30 -12.10 11.05
N ASN A 40 -11.07 -11.53 12.23
CA ASN A 40 -11.62 -12.07 13.48
C ASN A 40 -13.09 -11.61 13.65
N ASN A 41 -13.75 -12.05 14.72
CA ASN A 41 -15.15 -11.69 14.99
C ASN A 41 -15.40 -10.17 15.09
N HIS A 42 -14.41 -9.38 15.51
CA HIS A 42 -14.54 -7.93 15.61
C HIS A 42 -14.51 -7.28 14.22
N LEU A 43 -13.50 -7.62 13.43
CA LEU A 43 -13.28 -7.08 12.08
C LEU A 43 -14.35 -7.57 11.09
N GLU A 44 -14.85 -8.80 11.29
CA GLU A 44 -15.96 -9.37 10.52
C GLU A 44 -17.16 -8.42 10.52
N LYS A 45 -17.56 -7.92 11.70
CA LYS A 45 -18.67 -6.98 11.81
C LYS A 45 -18.47 -5.75 10.91
N LEU A 46 -17.27 -5.17 10.90
CA LEU A 46 -16.95 -3.98 10.10
C LEU A 46 -17.08 -4.27 8.60
N MET A 47 -16.55 -5.41 8.14
CA MET A 47 -16.64 -5.84 6.74
C MET A 47 -18.09 -6.02 6.26
N PHE A 48 -18.92 -6.67 7.07
CA PHE A 48 -20.32 -6.91 6.71
C PHE A 48 -21.18 -5.66 6.85
N ASP A 49 -20.88 -4.76 7.78
CA ASP A 49 -21.55 -3.47 7.92
C ASP A 49 -21.27 -2.56 6.71
N GLU A 50 -20.02 -2.54 6.23
CA GLU A 50 -19.64 -1.84 4.99
C GLU A 50 -20.42 -2.37 3.77
N LEU A 51 -20.45 -3.70 3.59
CA LEU A 51 -21.21 -4.34 2.51
C LEU A 51 -22.72 -4.05 2.63
N ARG A 52 -23.28 -4.12 3.83
CA ARG A 52 -24.70 -3.83 4.08
C ARG A 52 -25.03 -2.39 3.73
N ASN A 53 -24.18 -1.44 4.09
CA ASN A 53 -24.36 -0.02 3.78
C ASN A 53 -24.34 0.21 2.26
N ALA A 54 -23.43 -0.44 1.53
CA ALA A 54 -23.35 -0.36 0.07
C ALA A 54 -24.56 -0.95 -0.67
N CYS A 55 -25.38 -1.77 0.00
CA CYS A 55 -26.60 -2.35 -0.57
C CYS A 55 -27.87 -1.54 -0.24
N ARG A 56 -27.76 -0.44 0.52
CA ARG A 56 -28.94 0.36 0.91
C ARG A 56 -29.50 1.13 -0.29
N PRO A 57 -30.82 1.07 -0.53
CA PRO A 57 -31.46 1.85 -1.59
C PRO A 57 -31.24 3.36 -1.39
N GLY A 58 -30.96 4.09 -2.47
CA GLY A 58 -30.86 5.55 -2.45
C GLY A 58 -29.55 6.13 -1.92
N MET A 59 -28.56 5.30 -1.54
CA MET A 59 -27.21 5.81 -1.31
C MET A 59 -26.55 6.19 -2.64
N VAL A 60 -26.30 7.49 -2.81
CA VAL A 60 -25.48 8.06 -3.88
C VAL A 60 -24.22 8.61 -3.23
N GLY A 61 -23.06 8.07 -3.60
CA GLY A 61 -21.76 8.43 -3.00
C GLY A 61 -21.30 7.46 -1.90
N GLY A 62 -19.98 7.29 -1.80
CA GLY A 62 -19.32 6.30 -0.94
C GLY A 62 -18.34 5.43 -1.73
N PHE A 63 -17.32 4.90 -1.06
CA PHE A 63 -16.38 3.95 -1.68
C PHE A 63 -17.06 2.58 -1.83
N LEU A 64 -16.59 1.82 -2.82
CA LEU A 64 -17.03 0.44 -3.03
C LEU A 64 -16.49 -0.42 -1.87
N PRO A 65 -17.32 -1.21 -1.16
CA PRO A 65 -16.88 -1.93 0.02
C PRO A 65 -15.74 -2.91 -0.31
N GLY A 66 -14.84 -3.13 0.64
CA GLY A 66 -13.65 -3.94 0.46
C GLY A 66 -13.95 -5.33 -0.10
N VAL A 67 -15.03 -5.98 0.36
CA VAL A 67 -15.49 -7.28 -0.17
C VAL A 67 -15.76 -7.23 -1.68
N LYS A 68 -16.41 -6.17 -2.17
CA LYS A 68 -16.67 -5.98 -3.62
C LYS A 68 -15.40 -5.68 -4.39
N GLN A 69 -14.46 -4.94 -3.80
CA GLN A 69 -13.16 -4.67 -4.42
C GLN A 69 -12.32 -5.93 -4.55
N ILE A 70 -12.24 -6.78 -3.52
CA ILE A 70 -11.57 -8.10 -3.59
C ILE A 70 -12.16 -8.93 -4.73
N ALA A 71 -13.49 -8.95 -4.87
CA ALA A 71 -14.17 -9.68 -5.94
C ALA A 71 -13.93 -9.08 -7.34
N ASN A 72 -13.82 -7.76 -7.47
CA ASN A 72 -13.45 -7.11 -8.73
C ASN A 72 -12.01 -7.48 -9.14
N VAL A 73 -11.09 -7.50 -8.18
CA VAL A 73 -9.70 -7.91 -8.42
C VAL A 73 -9.64 -9.38 -8.85
N ALA A 74 -10.46 -10.24 -8.24
CA ALA A 74 -10.61 -11.64 -8.66
C ALA A 74 -11.12 -11.82 -10.10
N ALA A 75 -11.64 -10.76 -10.72
CA ALA A 75 -12.09 -10.74 -12.11
C ALA A 75 -11.04 -10.20 -13.11
N LEU A 76 -9.86 -9.79 -12.64
CA LEU A 76 -8.80 -9.30 -13.52
C LEU A 76 -8.17 -10.46 -14.31
N PRO A 77 -7.83 -10.27 -15.59
CA PRO A 77 -7.22 -11.32 -16.40
C PRO A 77 -5.81 -11.68 -15.89
N GLY A 78 -5.44 -12.95 -15.99
CA GLY A 78 -4.12 -13.44 -15.58
C GLY A 78 -3.89 -13.54 -14.07
N ILE A 79 -4.89 -13.23 -13.24
CA ILE A 79 -4.79 -13.42 -11.78
C ILE A 79 -4.62 -14.91 -11.43
N VAL A 80 -3.72 -15.18 -10.50
CA VAL A 80 -3.35 -16.52 -10.06
C VAL A 80 -3.84 -16.77 -8.64
N GLY A 81 -4.35 -17.99 -8.39
CA GLY A 81 -4.76 -18.41 -7.06
C GLY A 81 -6.06 -17.75 -6.60
N ARG A 82 -5.96 -16.65 -5.84
CA ARG A 82 -7.08 -15.94 -5.23
C ARG A 82 -6.80 -14.44 -5.13
N SER A 83 -7.85 -13.64 -5.09
CA SER A 83 -7.77 -12.27 -4.57
C SER A 83 -7.90 -12.30 -3.05
N ILE A 84 -6.93 -11.74 -2.32
CA ILE A 84 -6.79 -11.92 -0.87
C ILE A 84 -6.95 -10.57 -0.16
N GLY A 85 -7.91 -10.45 0.75
CA GLY A 85 -8.00 -9.34 1.71
C GLY A 85 -7.34 -9.69 3.04
N LEU A 86 -6.34 -8.93 3.45
CA LEU A 86 -5.67 -9.03 4.76
C LEU A 86 -6.56 -8.51 5.91
N PRO A 87 -6.20 -8.75 7.18
CA PRO A 87 -7.03 -8.37 8.33
C PRO A 87 -7.37 -6.89 8.48
N ASP A 88 -6.57 -6.01 7.90
CA ASP A 88 -6.77 -4.56 7.89
C ASP A 88 -7.48 -4.07 6.61
N VAL A 89 -8.06 -4.97 5.83
CA VAL A 89 -8.66 -4.63 4.54
C VAL A 89 -9.80 -3.62 4.68
N HIS A 90 -9.78 -2.61 3.81
CA HIS A 90 -10.83 -1.59 3.73
C HIS A 90 -10.87 -0.94 2.34
N SER A 91 -11.97 -0.23 2.07
CA SER A 91 -12.19 0.50 0.82
C SER A 91 -10.95 1.28 0.34
N GLY A 92 -10.49 0.97 -0.87
CA GLY A 92 -9.40 1.66 -1.56
C GLY A 92 -9.81 2.19 -2.94
N TYR A 93 -8.83 2.34 -3.85
CA TYR A 93 -9.04 2.84 -5.21
C TYR A 93 -8.90 1.71 -6.24
N GLY A 94 -10.03 1.09 -6.59
CA GLY A 94 -10.07 -0.09 -7.48
C GLY A 94 -9.78 -1.38 -6.72
N PHE A 95 -8.57 -1.49 -6.16
CA PHE A 95 -8.22 -2.50 -5.16
C PHE A 95 -8.56 -1.97 -3.76
N ALA A 96 -8.88 -2.87 -2.84
CA ALA A 96 -8.95 -2.52 -1.42
C ALA A 96 -7.54 -2.34 -0.85
N ILE A 97 -7.37 -1.45 0.12
CA ILE A 97 -6.14 -1.40 0.92
C ILE A 97 -6.05 -2.72 1.68
N GLY A 98 -4.87 -3.34 1.77
CA GLY A 98 -4.71 -4.69 2.32
C GLY A 98 -5.13 -5.81 1.35
N ASN A 99 -5.42 -5.51 0.07
CA ASN A 99 -5.71 -6.53 -0.94
C ASN A 99 -4.42 -6.98 -1.66
N MET A 100 -4.09 -8.26 -1.55
CA MET A 100 -3.04 -8.90 -2.33
C MET A 100 -3.61 -9.68 -3.52
N ALA A 101 -2.94 -9.60 -4.66
CA ALA A 101 -3.21 -10.39 -5.84
C ALA A 101 -1.92 -10.65 -6.60
N ALA A 102 -1.76 -11.87 -7.13
CA ALA A 102 -0.63 -12.26 -7.97
C ALA A 102 -1.10 -12.44 -9.42
N PHE A 103 -0.28 -12.04 -10.38
CA PHE A 103 -0.56 -12.16 -11.81
C PHE A 103 0.60 -12.89 -12.49
N ASP A 104 0.31 -13.80 -13.41
CA ASP A 104 1.33 -14.55 -14.15
C ASP A 104 1.91 -13.72 -15.29
N MET A 105 3.15 -13.26 -15.16
CA MET A 105 3.81 -12.45 -16.19
C MET A 105 4.09 -13.22 -17.50
N GLY A 106 3.94 -14.55 -17.51
CA GLY A 106 3.97 -15.37 -18.72
C GLY A 106 2.66 -15.38 -19.51
N ASP A 107 1.53 -15.02 -18.90
CA ASP A 107 0.25 -14.89 -19.59
C ASP A 107 0.15 -13.50 -20.26
N PRO A 108 0.03 -13.41 -21.60
CA PRO A 108 -0.08 -12.14 -22.31
C PRO A 108 -1.35 -11.35 -21.96
N LYS A 109 -2.32 -11.96 -21.27
CA LYS A 109 -3.52 -11.28 -20.77
C LYS A 109 -3.31 -10.65 -19.40
N SER A 110 -2.24 -11.00 -18.67
CA SER A 110 -1.96 -10.45 -17.35
C SER A 110 -1.82 -8.94 -17.37
N VAL A 111 -2.23 -8.33 -16.27
CA VAL A 111 -2.30 -6.88 -16.12
C VAL A 111 -1.43 -6.41 -14.97
N VAL A 112 -0.90 -5.20 -15.10
CA VAL A 112 -0.37 -4.41 -13.99
C VAL A 112 -1.32 -3.24 -13.79
N SER A 113 -1.85 -3.09 -12.58
CA SER A 113 -2.79 -2.02 -12.23
C SER A 113 -2.16 -1.08 -11.21
N PRO A 114 -1.96 0.22 -11.51
CA PRO A 114 -1.48 1.19 -10.53
C PRO A 114 -2.36 1.26 -9.27
N GLY A 115 -3.68 1.03 -9.41
CA GLY A 115 -4.60 0.99 -8.27
C GLY A 115 -4.36 -0.19 -7.32
N GLY A 116 -3.69 -1.25 -7.78
CA GLY A 116 -3.27 -2.38 -6.93
C GLY A 116 -1.95 -2.17 -6.22
N VAL A 117 -1.18 -1.14 -6.59
CA VAL A 117 0.04 -0.71 -5.88
C VAL A 117 -0.31 0.41 -4.89
N GLY A 118 -1.12 1.37 -5.34
CA GLY A 118 -1.48 2.55 -4.55
C GLY A 118 -0.88 3.84 -5.11
N PHE A 119 -1.37 4.99 -4.63
CA PHE A 119 -0.89 6.30 -5.05
C PHE A 119 0.49 6.63 -4.48
N ASP A 120 0.73 6.24 -3.22
CA ASP A 120 2.01 6.41 -2.54
C ASP A 120 2.87 5.16 -2.73
N ILE A 121 3.54 5.11 -3.88
CA ILE A 121 4.34 3.97 -4.31
C ILE A 121 5.52 3.81 -3.35
N ASN A 122 5.69 2.60 -2.81
CA ASN A 122 6.72 2.27 -1.81
C ASN A 122 6.56 3.01 -0.47
N CYS A 123 5.34 3.42 -0.11
CA CYS A 123 5.03 3.74 1.29
C CYS A 123 5.42 2.52 2.15
N GLY A 124 6.23 2.73 3.17
CA GLY A 124 6.89 1.65 3.86
C GLY A 124 7.45 2.06 5.21
N VAL A 125 8.10 1.09 5.87
CA VAL A 125 8.61 1.24 7.23
C VAL A 125 10.08 0.84 7.25
N ARG A 126 10.91 1.66 7.89
CA ARG A 126 12.28 1.30 8.27
C ARG A 126 12.39 1.28 9.79
N LEU A 127 12.99 0.23 10.34
CA LEU A 127 13.27 0.11 11.76
C LEU A 127 14.78 0.21 12.00
N LEU A 128 15.20 1.19 12.80
CA LEU A 128 16.58 1.31 13.25
C LEU A 128 16.70 0.79 14.68
N ARG A 129 17.66 -0.10 14.93
CA ARG A 129 17.98 -0.57 16.28
C ARG A 129 19.09 0.27 16.91
N THR A 130 19.03 0.44 18.22
CA THR A 130 20.14 0.98 19.01
C THR A 130 20.58 -0.04 20.05
N ASN A 131 21.65 0.25 20.77
CA ASN A 131 22.07 -0.51 21.95
C ASN A 131 21.50 0.08 23.25
N LEU A 132 20.63 1.10 23.16
CA LEU A 132 19.99 1.73 24.31
C LEU A 132 18.79 0.91 24.76
N MET A 133 18.53 0.94 26.06
CA MET A 133 17.35 0.37 26.68
C MET A 133 16.36 1.50 27.02
N GLU A 134 15.12 1.13 27.32
CA GLU A 134 14.06 2.09 27.69
C GLU A 134 14.50 3.04 28.81
N LYS A 135 15.18 2.52 29.84
CA LYS A 135 15.70 3.32 30.98
C LYS A 135 16.69 4.41 30.57
N ASP A 136 17.39 4.24 29.45
CA ASP A 136 18.38 5.21 28.95
C ASP A 136 17.69 6.34 28.18
N VAL A 137 16.52 6.05 27.57
CA VAL A 137 15.77 6.98 26.73
C VAL A 137 14.71 7.75 27.53
N LEU A 138 14.03 7.10 28.49
CA LEU A 138 12.95 7.72 29.27
C LEU A 138 13.31 9.07 29.89
N PRO A 139 14.51 9.28 30.48
CA PRO A 139 14.89 10.56 31.07
C PRO A 139 15.03 11.70 30.03
N VAL A 140 15.33 11.36 28.78
CA VAL A 140 15.62 12.34 27.70
C VAL A 140 14.58 12.31 26.58
N LYS A 141 13.48 11.56 26.72
CA LYS A 141 12.51 11.30 25.66
C LYS A 141 11.97 12.57 24.97
N GLU A 142 11.70 13.63 25.74
CA GLU A 142 11.17 14.89 25.21
C GLU A 142 12.23 15.64 24.41
N GLN A 143 13.47 15.65 24.90
CA GLN A 143 14.60 16.26 24.19
C GLN A 143 14.92 15.50 22.91
N LEU A 144 14.87 14.17 22.96
CA LEU A 144 15.09 13.32 21.79
C LEU A 144 13.99 13.52 20.75
N ALA A 145 12.72 13.52 21.17
CA ALA A 145 11.58 13.77 20.28
C ALA A 145 11.64 15.16 19.63
N GLN A 146 11.95 16.19 20.42
CA GLN A 146 12.14 17.55 19.89
C GLN A 146 13.32 17.59 18.91
N SER A 147 14.45 16.98 19.25
CA SER A 147 15.60 16.91 18.36
C SER A 147 15.28 16.18 17.05
N MET A 148 14.49 15.11 17.07
CA MET A 148 14.04 14.45 15.86
C MET A 148 13.14 15.37 15.03
N PHE A 149 12.19 16.07 15.67
CA PHE A 149 11.31 17.02 14.97
C PHE A 149 12.08 18.18 14.33
N ASP A 150 13.10 18.69 15.00
CA ASP A 150 13.93 19.79 14.49
C ASP A 150 14.79 19.37 13.28
N HIS A 151 15.18 18.10 13.20
CA HIS A 151 16.08 17.58 12.15
C HIS A 151 15.37 16.79 11.04
N ILE A 152 14.14 16.33 11.26
CA ILE A 152 13.36 15.55 10.30
C ILE A 152 12.17 16.40 9.85
N PRO A 153 12.23 17.04 8.66
CA PRO A 153 11.14 17.88 8.20
C PRO A 153 9.85 17.06 8.00
N VAL A 154 8.74 17.58 8.54
CA VAL A 154 7.41 16.97 8.44
C VAL A 154 6.38 17.96 7.88
N GLY A 155 5.26 17.45 7.36
CA GLY A 155 4.10 18.25 6.99
C GLY A 155 3.98 18.56 5.49
N VAL A 156 2.75 18.92 5.09
CA VAL A 156 2.39 19.20 3.70
C VAL A 156 3.13 20.44 3.20
N GLY A 157 3.92 20.29 2.13
CA GLY A 157 4.67 21.39 1.52
C GLY A 157 5.98 21.75 2.24
N SER A 158 6.35 20.98 3.27
CA SER A 158 7.69 21.05 3.86
C SER A 158 8.75 20.68 2.82
N LYS A 159 9.93 21.29 2.95
CA LYS A 159 11.06 21.07 2.04
C LYS A 159 12.13 20.23 2.72
N GLY A 160 12.74 19.35 1.94
CA GLY A 160 13.88 18.56 2.35
C GLY A 160 15.08 19.42 2.76
N ILE A 161 15.81 18.95 3.77
CA ILE A 161 17.11 19.52 4.15
C ILE A 161 18.24 19.06 3.23
N ILE A 162 18.01 18.01 2.44
CA ILE A 162 18.96 17.48 1.46
C ILE A 162 18.98 18.42 0.24
N PRO A 163 20.10 19.08 -0.07
CA PRO A 163 20.22 19.87 -1.28
C PRO A 163 20.02 18.97 -2.51
N MET A 164 19.08 19.35 -3.38
CA MET A 164 18.68 18.50 -4.49
C MET A 164 18.59 19.28 -5.79
N THR A 165 19.36 18.87 -6.79
CA THR A 165 19.19 19.32 -8.18
C THR A 165 18.32 18.34 -8.97
N ALA A 166 17.88 18.76 -10.16
CA ALA A 166 17.13 17.88 -11.05
C ALA A 166 17.94 16.61 -11.44
N ARG A 167 19.26 16.76 -11.57
CA ARG A 167 20.16 15.64 -11.86
C ARG A 167 20.25 14.67 -10.67
N ASP A 168 20.41 15.20 -9.46
CA ASP A 168 20.48 14.36 -8.26
C ASP A 168 19.21 13.52 -8.07
N LEU A 169 18.05 14.12 -8.33
CA LEU A 169 16.78 13.39 -8.28
C LEU A 169 16.71 12.27 -9.32
N GLU A 170 17.20 12.50 -10.55
CA GLU A 170 17.21 11.45 -11.58
C GLU A 170 18.14 10.30 -11.19
N GLU A 171 19.33 10.62 -10.68
CA GLU A 171 20.27 9.61 -10.19
C GLU A 171 19.68 8.86 -8.98
N ALA A 172 19.02 9.55 -8.04
CA ALA A 172 18.34 8.92 -6.90
C ALA A 172 17.19 7.99 -7.32
N LEU A 173 16.42 8.35 -8.36
CA LEU A 173 15.35 7.50 -8.90
C LEU A 173 15.88 6.20 -9.52
N GLU A 174 17.07 6.21 -10.11
CA GLU A 174 17.70 5.05 -10.76
C GLU A 174 18.51 4.19 -9.78
N MET A 175 19.21 4.85 -8.85
CA MET A 175 20.18 4.23 -7.95
C MET A 175 19.60 3.89 -6.57
N GLY A 176 18.47 4.50 -6.17
CA GLY A 176 17.88 4.27 -4.85
C GLY A 176 18.90 4.51 -3.73
N MET A 177 19.06 3.53 -2.83
CA MET A 177 20.04 3.63 -1.74
C MET A 177 21.50 3.73 -2.18
N ASP A 178 21.86 3.29 -3.40
CA ASP A 178 23.23 3.46 -3.90
C ASP A 178 23.59 4.94 -4.04
N TRP A 179 22.61 5.78 -4.39
CA TRP A 179 22.78 7.23 -4.42
C TRP A 179 23.02 7.76 -3.01
N SER A 180 22.18 7.37 -2.04
CA SER A 180 22.34 7.79 -0.65
C SER A 180 23.70 7.41 -0.06
N LEU A 181 24.23 6.23 -0.42
CA LEU A 181 25.55 5.78 0.02
C LEU A 181 26.66 6.65 -0.58
N ARG A 182 26.58 6.93 -1.88
CA ARG A 182 27.56 7.76 -2.59
C ARG A 182 27.60 9.19 -2.05
N GLU A 183 26.45 9.75 -1.68
CA GLU A 183 26.35 11.09 -1.09
C GLU A 183 26.64 11.12 0.43
N GLY A 184 26.85 9.96 1.07
CA GLY A 184 27.25 9.85 2.48
C GLY A 184 26.11 9.92 3.50
N TYR A 185 24.87 9.67 3.10
CA TYR A 185 23.70 9.67 3.99
C TYR A 185 23.45 8.35 4.71
N VAL A 186 24.07 7.26 4.26
CA VAL A 186 23.90 5.90 4.79
C VAL A 186 25.23 5.18 4.82
N TRP A 187 25.32 4.10 5.60
CA TRP A 187 26.46 3.20 5.59
C TRP A 187 26.30 2.08 4.56
N ALA A 188 27.39 1.39 4.23
CA ALA A 188 27.37 0.32 3.23
C ALA A 188 26.45 -0.84 3.65
N GLU A 189 26.48 -1.19 4.94
CA GLU A 189 25.67 -2.23 5.57
C GLU A 189 24.17 -1.92 5.61
N ASP A 190 23.75 -0.65 5.51
CA ASP A 190 22.33 -0.29 5.57
C ASP A 190 21.54 -0.90 4.41
N LYS A 191 22.18 -1.08 3.26
CA LYS A 191 21.58 -1.71 2.08
C LYS A 191 21.22 -3.16 2.31
N GLU A 192 22.04 -3.89 3.07
CA GLU A 192 21.81 -5.32 3.36
C GLU A 192 20.57 -5.54 4.22
N HIS A 193 20.08 -4.46 4.86
CA HIS A 193 18.91 -4.47 5.74
C HIS A 193 17.69 -3.80 5.08
N CYS A 194 17.70 -3.69 3.75
CA CYS A 194 16.58 -3.16 2.97
C CYS A 194 16.07 -4.22 1.98
N GLU A 195 14.74 -4.28 1.83
CA GLU A 195 14.13 -5.00 0.72
C GLU A 195 14.71 -4.51 -0.61
N GLU A 196 14.96 -5.44 -1.54
CA GLU A 196 15.63 -5.17 -2.83
C GLU A 196 16.98 -4.43 -2.68
N TYR A 197 17.66 -4.56 -1.54
CA TYR A 197 18.87 -3.79 -1.22
C TYR A 197 18.69 -2.27 -1.34
N GLY A 198 17.45 -1.78 -1.24
CA GLY A 198 17.08 -0.39 -1.43
C GLY A 198 17.13 0.11 -2.88
N ARG A 199 17.14 -0.80 -3.88
CA ARG A 199 17.17 -0.43 -5.30
C ARG A 199 16.56 -1.51 -6.21
N MET A 200 15.57 -1.12 -7.00
CA MET A 200 15.09 -1.94 -8.13
C MET A 200 15.90 -1.64 -9.41
N LEU A 201 16.57 -2.65 -9.96
CA LEU A 201 17.52 -2.49 -11.07
C LEU A 201 16.91 -2.00 -12.39
N ASN A 202 15.60 -2.18 -12.57
CA ASN A 202 14.89 -1.82 -13.79
C ASN A 202 14.26 -0.41 -13.74
N ALA A 203 14.59 0.40 -12.72
CA ALA A 203 14.09 1.76 -12.61
C ALA A 203 14.60 2.63 -13.79
N ASP A 204 13.69 3.35 -14.44
CA ASP A 204 13.99 4.24 -15.57
C ASP A 204 13.40 5.63 -15.30
N PRO A 205 14.23 6.63 -14.92
CA PRO A 205 13.79 7.99 -14.65
C PRO A 205 13.12 8.68 -15.86
N SER A 206 13.32 8.20 -17.09
CA SER A 206 12.66 8.76 -18.28
C SER A 206 11.15 8.46 -18.32
N LYS A 207 10.70 7.42 -17.61
CA LYS A 207 9.27 7.07 -17.48
C LYS A 207 8.54 7.92 -16.44
N VAL A 208 9.27 8.67 -15.63
CA VAL A 208 8.69 9.55 -14.60
C VAL A 208 8.40 10.92 -15.20
N SER A 209 7.13 11.33 -15.17
CA SER A 209 6.71 12.61 -15.75
C SER A 209 7.42 13.81 -15.11
N MET A 210 7.62 14.87 -15.89
CA MET A 210 8.17 16.13 -15.39
C MET A 210 7.35 16.73 -14.24
N ARG A 211 6.03 16.53 -14.23
CA ARG A 211 5.16 16.98 -13.14
C ARG A 211 5.46 16.24 -11.83
N ALA A 212 5.66 14.92 -11.88
CA ALA A 212 6.02 14.12 -10.72
C ALA A 212 7.41 14.49 -10.20
N LYS A 213 8.41 14.64 -11.09
CA LYS A 213 9.76 15.10 -10.72
C LYS A 213 9.73 16.48 -10.06
N LYS A 214 9.01 17.45 -10.64
CA LYS A 214 8.85 18.79 -10.04
C LYS A 214 8.19 18.75 -8.66
N ARG A 215 7.24 17.84 -8.44
CA ARG A 215 6.59 17.66 -7.14
C ARG A 215 7.54 17.05 -6.10
N GLY A 216 8.30 16.01 -6.48
CA GLY A 216 9.19 15.28 -5.57
C GLY A 216 10.52 15.97 -5.28
N LEU A 217 11.04 16.77 -6.22
CA LEU A 217 12.33 17.46 -6.11
C LEU A 217 12.53 18.20 -4.77
N PRO A 218 11.59 19.03 -4.28
CA PRO A 218 11.77 19.71 -3.00
C PRO A 218 11.48 18.83 -1.77
N GLN A 219 11.05 17.57 -1.93
CA GLN A 219 10.50 16.75 -0.85
C GLN A 219 11.42 15.61 -0.39
N LEU A 220 12.54 15.34 -1.06
CA LEU A 220 13.44 14.28 -0.64
C LEU A 220 14.01 14.58 0.76
N GLY A 221 13.98 13.57 1.66
CA GLY A 221 14.42 13.74 3.05
C GLY A 221 13.38 14.42 3.93
N THR A 222 12.08 14.22 3.65
CA THR A 222 10.97 14.66 4.51
C THR A 222 10.06 13.47 4.82
N LEU A 223 9.36 13.49 5.96
CA LEU A 223 8.37 12.45 6.30
C LEU A 223 7.05 12.60 5.52
N GLY A 224 6.77 13.77 4.97
CA GLY A 224 5.47 14.05 4.35
C GLY A 224 4.34 14.21 5.38
N ALA A 225 3.15 13.74 5.02
CA ALA A 225 1.93 13.81 5.83
C ALA A 225 1.11 12.52 5.66
N GLY A 226 0.13 12.30 6.55
CA GLY A 226 -0.85 11.22 6.49
C GLY A 226 -2.20 11.67 5.95
#